data_AF-A0A1I3N184-F1
#
_entry.id   AF-A0A1I3N184-F1
#
_cell.length_a   1.000
_cell.length_b   1.000
_cell.length_c   1.000
_cell.angle_alpha   90.00
_cell.angle_beta   90.00
_cell.angle_gamma   90.00
#
_symmetry.space_group_name_H-M   'P 1'
#
loop_
_entity.id
_entity.type
_entity.pdbx_description
1 polymer ?
#
loop_
_entity_poly.entity_id
_entity_poly.type
_entity_poly.pdbx_seq_one_letter_code
_entity_poly.pdbx_strand_id
1 'polypeptide(L)'
;MAEIKLIGLSGTIGTGKSTVAQHLCSSYGFTELTFKMDMVCCLAYIFEVVMGTFNDRALKEKPHDDLLGRSPRECGRLVLNGAEN
;
A
#
# COMPACT_ATOMS: atom_id res chain seq x y z
N MET A 1 14.10 22.47 21.64
CA MET A 1 13.32 21.28 21.23
C MET A 1 13.55 21.07 19.75
N ALA A 2 13.83 19.85 19.30
CA ALA A 2 13.98 19.58 17.88
C ALA A 2 12.63 19.74 17.18
N GLU A 3 12.61 20.45 16.05
CA GLU A 3 11.40 20.66 15.25
C GLU A 3 11.08 19.37 14.48
N ILE A 4 9.86 18.83 14.67
CA ILE A 4 9.39 17.65 13.94
C ILE A 4 8.68 18.13 12.67
N LYS A 5 9.15 17.69 11.50
CA LYS A 5 8.51 17.98 10.21
C LYS A 5 7.75 16.75 9.72
N LEU A 6 6.45 16.91 9.49
CA LEU A 6 5.57 15.87 8.96
C LEU A 6 5.27 16.16 7.48
N ILE A 7 5.50 15.17 6.61
CA ILE A 7 5.26 15.28 5.16
C ILE A 7 4.20 14.25 4.77
N GLY A 8 3.08 14.70 4.22
CA GLY A 8 2.04 13.84 3.65
C GLY A 8 2.24 13.65 2.15
N LEU A 9 2.34 12.40 1.69
CA LEU A 9 2.42 12.06 0.27
C LEU A 9 1.08 11.48 -0.21
N SER A 10 0.42 12.20 -1.12
CA SER A 10 -0.86 11.80 -1.74
C SER A 10 -0.74 11.67 -3.26
N GLY A 11 -1.63 10.90 -3.87
CA GLY A 11 -1.66 10.63 -5.31
C GLY A 11 -2.04 9.19 -5.66
N THR A 12 -2.38 8.95 -6.92
CA THR A 12 -2.89 7.65 -7.40
C THR A 12 -1.83 6.54 -7.41
N ILE A 13 -2.25 5.28 -7.49
CA ILE A 13 -1.32 4.13 -7.53
C ILE A 13 -0.40 4.25 -8.75
N GLY A 14 0.92 4.09 -8.54
CA GLY A 14 1.91 4.13 -9.61
C GLY A 14 2.57 5.49 -9.83
N THR A 15 2.15 6.56 -9.13
CA THR A 15 2.74 7.91 -9.26
C THR A 15 4.09 8.10 -8.57
N GLY A 16 4.66 7.04 -7.99
CA GLY A 16 5.99 7.09 -7.36
C GLY A 16 6.03 7.60 -5.91
N LYS A 17 4.89 7.72 -5.21
CA LYS A 17 4.87 8.14 -3.79
C LYS A 17 5.83 7.34 -2.90
N SER A 18 5.78 6.00 -3.00
CA SER A 18 6.68 5.14 -2.22
C SER A 18 8.15 5.34 -2.57
N THR A 19 8.45 5.68 -3.84
CA THR A 19 9.80 6.02 -4.28
C THR A 19 10.28 7.32 -3.63
N VAL A 20 9.41 8.35 -3.58
CA VAL A 20 9.72 9.62 -2.91
C VAL A 20 9.87 9.41 -1.40
N ALA A 21 9.00 8.63 -0.77
CA ALA A 21 9.09 8.29 0.64
C ALA A 21 10.42 7.60 0.99
N GLN A 22 10.82 6.60 0.20
CA GLN A 22 12.11 5.93 0.36
C GLN A 22 13.30 6.87 0.19
N HIS A 23 13.22 7.81 -0.76
CA HIS A 23 14.27 8.81 -0.97
C HIS A 23 14.38 9.76 0.23
N LEU A 24 13.25 10.24 0.77
CA LEU A 24 13.23 11.06 1.98
C LEU A 24 13.82 10.34 3.19
N CYS A 25 13.51 9.05 3.36
CA CYS A 25 14.06 8.26 4.46
C CYS A 25 15.58 8.06 4.29
N SER A 26 16.02 7.66 3.09
CA SER A 26 17.43 7.30 2.85
C SER A 26 18.36 8.52 2.80
N SER A 27 17.89 9.65 2.26
CA SER A 27 18.74 10.82 2.02
C SER A 27 18.64 11.89 3.11
N TYR A 28 17.54 11.94 3.86
CA TYR A 28 17.29 13.02 4.82
C TYR A 28 16.96 12.50 6.23
N GLY A 29 17.04 11.19 6.47
CA GLY A 29 16.83 10.60 7.80
C GLY A 29 15.38 10.67 8.30
N PHE A 30 14.41 10.85 7.40
CA PHE A 30 13.00 10.75 7.75
C PHE A 30 12.62 9.31 8.12
N THR A 31 11.57 9.15 8.91
CA THR A 31 10.94 7.85 9.20
C THR A 31 9.63 7.75 8.43
N GLU A 32 9.43 6.65 7.70
CA GLU A 32 8.17 6.37 7.01
C GLU A 32 7.14 5.82 8.01
N LEU A 33 5.93 6.37 7.96
CA LEU A 33 4.79 5.94 8.77
C LEU A 33 3.67 5.51 7.82
N THR A 34 3.31 4.23 7.84
CA THR A 34 2.25 3.68 7.00
C THR A 34 1.22 2.92 7.82
N PHE A 35 -0.03 3.40 7.81
CA PHE A 35 -1.18 2.74 8.45
C PHE A 35 -1.54 1.36 7.86
N LYS A 36 -0.93 1.02 6.72
CA LYS A 36 -1.13 -0.26 6.05
C LYS A 36 -0.69 -1.44 6.92
N MET A 37 0.39 -1.31 7.70
CA MET A 37 0.99 -2.46 8.38
C MET A 37 0.05 -3.03 9.45
N ASP A 38 -0.53 -2.17 10.28
CA ASP A 38 -1.47 -2.58 11.34
C ASP A 38 -2.73 -3.22 10.76
N MET A 39 -3.27 -2.65 9.67
CA MET A 39 -4.41 -3.23 8.96
C MET A 39 -4.08 -4.63 8.40
N VAL A 40 -2.90 -4.79 7.79
CA VAL A 40 -2.49 -6.07 7.21
C VAL A 40 -2.25 -7.11 8.31
N CYS A 41 -1.69 -6.73 9.47
CA CYS A 41 -1.57 -7.61 10.63
C CYS A 41 -2.93 -8.15 11.11
N CYS A 42 -3.92 -7.26 11.24
CA CYS A 42 -5.27 -7.68 11.62
C CYS A 42 -5.88 -8.65 10.61
N LEU A 43 -5.77 -8.36 9.31
CA LEU A 43 -6.31 -9.22 8.25
C LEU A 43 -5.58 -10.58 8.20
N ALA A 44 -4.26 -10.59 8.36
CA ALA A 44 -3.48 -11.83 8.41
C ALA A 44 -3.91 -12.73 9.56
N TYR A 45 -4.19 -12.15 10.73
CA TYR A 45 -4.71 -12.89 11.87
C TYR A 45 -6.13 -13.43 11.61
N ILE A 46 -7.05 -12.59 11.11
CA ILE A 46 -8.46 -12.96 10.87
C ILE A 46 -8.59 -14.07 9.83
N PHE A 47 -7.80 -14.00 8.75
CA PHE A 47 -7.87 -14.96 7.65
C PHE A 47 -6.85 -16.09 7.76
N GLU A 48 -6.06 -16.13 8.85
CA GLU A 48 -5.02 -17.13 9.11
C GLU A 48 -4.02 -17.29 7.94
N VAL A 49 -3.68 -16.17 7.29
CA VAL A 49 -2.74 -16.15 6.17
C VAL A 49 -1.42 -15.51 6.56
N VAL A 50 -0.33 -15.95 5.91
CA VAL A 50 1.00 -15.38 6.12
C VAL A 50 1.02 -13.92 5.62
N MET A 51 1.57 -13.01 6.44
CA MET A 51 1.73 -11.58 6.10
C MET A 51 2.38 -11.34 4.73
N GLY A 52 3.31 -12.22 4.34
CA GLY A 52 3.99 -12.20 3.04
C GLY A 52 3.02 -12.22 1.86
N THR A 53 1.89 -12.93 1.98
CA THR A 53 0.84 -13.02 0.95
C THR A 53 0.27 -11.64 0.60
N PHE A 54 0.12 -10.75 1.59
CA PHE A 54 -0.35 -9.38 1.35
C PHE A 54 0.71 -8.46 0.76
N ASN A 55 1.97 -8.87 0.66
CA ASN A 55 3.04 -8.09 0.05
C ASN A 55 3.59 -8.73 -1.22
N ASP A 56 3.17 -9.95 -1.56
CA ASP A 56 3.53 -10.63 -2.79
C ASP A 56 3.01 -9.86 -4.01
N ARG A 57 3.93 -9.42 -4.86
CA ARG A 57 3.60 -8.68 -6.06
C ARG A 57 2.99 -9.58 -7.13
N ALA A 58 3.51 -10.80 -7.31
CA ALA A 58 3.04 -11.71 -8.34
C ALA A 58 1.59 -12.13 -8.06
N LEU A 59 1.25 -12.43 -6.80
CA LEU A 59 -0.12 -12.76 -6.41
C LEU A 59 -1.09 -11.59 -6.62
N LYS A 60 -0.64 -10.36 -6.43
CA LYS A 60 -1.47 -9.16 -6.62
C LYS A 60 -1.74 -8.79 -8.07
N GLU A 61 -0.84 -9.16 -8.98
CA GLU A 61 -0.97 -8.93 -10.42
C GLU A 61 -1.62 -10.12 -11.14
N LYS A 62 -1.75 -11.28 -10.47
CA LYS A 62 -2.37 -12.47 -11.05
C LYS A 62 -3.89 -12.27 -11.15
N PRO A 63 -4.49 -12.41 -12.35
CA PRO A 63 -5.93 -12.46 -12.52
C PRO A 63 -6.58 -13.59 -11.71
N HIS A 64 -7.77 -13.35 -11.18
CA HIS A 64 -8.56 -14.35 -10.47
C HIS A 64 -9.99 -14.38 -11.00
N ASP A 65 -10.56 -15.57 -11.16
CA ASP A 65 -11.90 -15.74 -11.74
C ASP A 65 -12.98 -15.11 -10.86
N ASP A 66 -12.85 -15.23 -9.53
CA ASP A 66 -13.72 -14.55 -8.54
C ASP A 66 -13.68 -13.02 -8.64
N LEU A 67 -12.67 -12.46 -9.30
CA LEU A 67 -12.53 -11.02 -9.55
C LEU A 67 -12.92 -10.65 -10.99
N LEU A 68 -13.75 -11.48 -11.65
CA LEU A 68 -14.17 -11.31 -13.04
C LEU A 68 -12.99 -11.25 -14.01
N GLY A 69 -11.96 -12.06 -13.76
CA GLY A 69 -10.73 -12.09 -14.55
C GLY A 69 -9.81 -10.88 -14.32
N ARG A 70 -10.06 -10.07 -13.28
CA ARG A 70 -9.15 -8.97 -12.89
C ARG A 70 -8.17 -9.43 -11.83
N SER A 71 -7.05 -8.73 -11.74
CA SER A 71 -6.09 -8.92 -10.65
C SER A 71 -6.57 -8.20 -9.38
N PRO A 72 -6.19 -8.69 -8.18
CA PRO A 72 -6.46 -7.99 -6.92
C PRO A 72 -6.03 -6.52 -6.94
N ARG A 73 -4.94 -6.19 -7.64
CA ARG A 73 -4.43 -4.82 -7.77
C ARG A 73 -5.32 -3.92 -8.62
N GLU A 74 -5.90 -4.44 -9.70
CA GLU A 74 -6.85 -3.69 -10.52
C GLU A 74 -8.14 -3.42 -9.75
N CYS A 75 -8.67 -4.42 -9.03
CA CYS A 75 -9.84 -4.24 -8.17
C CYS A 75 -9.60 -3.16 -7.11
N GLY A 76 -8.44 -3.20 -6.43
CA GLY A 76 -8.08 -2.15 -5.47
C GLY A 76 -7.98 -0.75 -6.10
N ARG A 77 -7.48 -0.64 -7.34
CA ARG A 77 -7.43 0.64 -8.07
C ARG A 77 -8.83 1.18 -8.35
N LEU A 78 -9.77 0.32 -8.73
CA LEU A 78 -11.15 0.71 -9.03
C LEU A 78 -11.92 1.15 -7.79
N VAL A 79 -11.74 0.44 -6.67
CA VAL A 79 -12.38 0.80 -5.39
C VAL A 79 -11.90 2.18 -4.91
N LEU A 80 -10.60 2.47 -5.03
CA LEU A 80 -10.06 3.77 -4.64
C LEU A 80 -10.55 4.90 -5.55
N ASN A 81 -10.56 4.69 -6.87
CA ASN A 81 -11.08 5.70 -7.79
C ASN A 81 -12.60 5.91 -7.66
N GLY A 82 -13.34 4.89 -7.22
CA GLY A 82 -14.77 5.00 -6.93
C GLY A 82 -15.09 5.72 -5.61
N ALA A 83 -14.14 5.78 -4.68
CA ALA A 83 -14.26 6.52 -3.42
C ALA A 83 -13.94 8.02 -3.55
N GLU A 84 -13.45 8.46 -4.72
CA GLU A 84 -13.17 9.86 -5.05
C GLU A 84 -14.33 10.55 -5.82
N ASN A 85 -15.48 9.88 -6.00
CA ASN A 85 -16.69 10.43 -6.61
C ASN A 85 -17.84 10.60 -5.62
#